data_AF-A0AA88JDB9-F1
#
_entry.id   AF-A0AA88JDB9-F1
#
_cell.length_a   1.000
_cell.length_b   1.000
_cell.length_c   1.000
_cell.angle_alpha   90.00
_cell.angle_beta   90.00
_cell.angle_gamma   90.00
#
_symmetry.space_group_name_H-M   'P 1'
#
loop_
_entity.id
_entity.type
_entity.pdbx_description
1 polymer ?
#
loop_
_entity_poly.entity_id
_entity_poly.type
_entity_poly.pdbx_seq_one_letter_code
_entity_poly.pdbx_strand_id
1 'polypeptide(L)'
;MRLTDHSGMGDALWFEVGEDLGRFSINEFCLITGMKCVGSTHLFAVESRLIRRYFSTLRGVSKENLELQMSNANFDNDDDAVKLSLLYMIFCIPLSNTNSVKIDPKFFALADNLDDFNDFPWDMLSWEATRL
;
A
#
# COMPACT_ATOMS: atom_id res chain seq x y z
N MET A 1 -1.02 -6.34 23.92
CA MET A 1 -0.34 -7.14 22.89
C MET A 1 1.14 -6.83 23.00
N ARG A 2 1.96 -7.83 23.33
CA ARG A 2 3.43 -7.73 23.31
C ARG A 2 3.92 -8.51 22.09
N LEU A 3 4.68 -7.86 21.23
CA LEU A 3 5.37 -8.50 20.12
C LEU A 3 6.67 -9.09 20.67
N THR A 4 6.89 -10.38 20.45
CA THR A 4 8.11 -11.08 20.87
C THR A 4 8.94 -11.43 19.65
N ASP A 5 10.24 -11.15 19.70
CA ASP A 5 11.16 -11.48 18.61
C ASP A 5 11.46 -12.98 18.62
N HIS A 6 10.86 -13.68 17.66
CA HIS A 6 11.10 -15.10 17.38
C HIS A 6 11.71 -15.27 15.98
N SER A 7 12.64 -14.40 15.58
CA SER A 7 13.36 -14.40 14.30
C SER A 7 13.96 -15.74 13.84
N GLY A 8 13.99 -16.78 14.69
CA GLY A 8 14.34 -18.16 14.34
C GLY A 8 13.18 -19.05 13.86
N MET A 9 11.91 -18.62 13.93
CA MET A 9 10.71 -19.41 13.64
C MET A 9 9.92 -18.87 12.42
N GLY A 10 10.59 -18.71 11.27
CA GLY A 10 9.96 -18.36 9.99
C GLY A 10 9.35 -16.95 9.90
N ASP A 11 8.87 -16.58 8.70
CA ASP A 11 8.23 -15.28 8.43
C ASP A 11 6.82 -15.21 9.03
N ALA A 12 6.74 -15.04 10.35
CA ALA A 12 5.50 -14.86 11.09
C ALA A 12 5.66 -13.85 12.23
N LEU A 13 4.57 -13.12 12.50
CA LEU A 13 4.35 -12.34 13.69
C LEU A 13 3.88 -13.27 14.81
N TRP A 14 4.45 -13.07 15.99
CA TRP A 14 4.12 -13.81 17.19
C TRP A 14 3.66 -12.83 18.26
N PHE A 15 2.55 -13.16 18.93
CA PHE A 15 1.97 -12.27 19.93
C PHE A 15 1.25 -13.06 21.02
N GLU A 16 1.34 -12.56 22.24
CA GLU A 16 0.66 -13.16 23.40
C GLU A 16 -0.75 -12.59 23.56
N VAL A 17 -1.72 -13.48 23.79
CA VAL A 17 -3.10 -13.17 24.19
C VAL A 17 -3.40 -13.93 25.48
N GLY A 18 -3.32 -13.24 26.61
CA GLY A 18 -3.40 -13.91 27.91
C GLY A 18 -2.15 -14.78 28.13
N GLU A 19 -2.36 -16.08 28.35
CA GLU A 19 -1.27 -17.07 28.47
C GLU A 19 -0.98 -17.81 27.15
N ASP A 20 -1.77 -17.55 26.11
CA ASP A 20 -1.64 -18.22 24.82
C ASP A 20 -0.70 -17.44 23.88
N LEU A 21 0.18 -18.18 23.18
CA LEU A 21 1.04 -17.64 22.13
C LEU A 21 0.37 -17.83 20.76
N GLY A 22 -0.01 -16.72 20.14
CA GLY A 22 -0.55 -16.67 18.78
C GLY A 22 0.53 -16.53 17.72
N ARG A 23 0.28 -17.12 16.55
CA ARG A 23 1.10 -16.99 15.33
C ARG A 23 0.25 -16.40 14.21
N PHE A 24 0.79 -15.44 13.49
CA PHE A 24 0.20 -14.87 12.30
C PHE A 24 1.27 -14.70 11.22
N SER A 25 1.15 -15.42 10.12
CA SER A 25 2.14 -15.53 9.05
C SER A 25 1.74 -14.75 7.82
N ILE A 26 2.70 -14.52 6.91
CA ILE A 26 2.42 -13.85 5.63
C ILE A 26 1.30 -14.55 4.85
N ASN A 27 1.22 -15.88 4.88
CA ASN A 27 0.16 -16.62 4.19
C ASN A 27 -1.23 -16.33 4.76
N GLU A 28 -1.35 -16.20 6.09
CA GLU A 28 -2.61 -15.80 6.74
C GLU A 28 -2.93 -14.33 6.43
N PHE A 29 -1.91 -13.48 6.32
CA PHE A 29 -2.06 -12.10 5.88
C PHE A 29 -2.62 -12.01 4.45
N CYS A 30 -2.00 -12.68 3.46
CA CYS A 30 -2.53 -12.65 2.08
C CYS A 30 -3.94 -13.26 1.98
N LEU A 31 -4.23 -14.28 2.79
CA LEU A 31 -5.56 -14.89 2.81
C LEU A 31 -6.63 -13.90 3.28
N ILE A 32 -6.32 -13.06 4.27
CA ILE A 32 -7.27 -12.07 4.81
C ILE A 32 -7.42 -10.88 3.88
N THR A 33 -6.33 -10.38 3.31
CA THR A 33 -6.38 -9.21 2.41
C THR A 33 -6.86 -9.57 1.01
N GLY A 34 -6.71 -10.83 0.61
CA GLY A 34 -7.03 -11.32 -0.74
C GLY A 34 -6.13 -10.74 -1.83
N MET A 35 -5.03 -10.08 -1.46
CA MET A 35 -4.10 -9.47 -2.41
C MET A 35 -2.97 -10.45 -2.75
N LYS A 36 -2.18 -10.09 -3.77
CA LYS A 36 -1.08 -10.93 -4.22
C LYS A 36 0.13 -10.75 -3.29
N CYS A 37 0.70 -11.87 -2.85
CA CYS A 37 1.89 -11.89 -1.99
C CYS A 37 3.09 -12.61 -2.59
N VAL A 38 3.07 -12.84 -3.91
CA VAL A 38 4.18 -13.40 -4.69
C VAL A 38 4.38 -12.54 -5.94
N GLY A 39 5.62 -12.27 -6.32
CA GLY A 39 5.94 -11.50 -7.52
C GLY A 39 7.09 -10.53 -7.33
N SER A 40 7.38 -9.78 -8.38
CA SER A 40 8.39 -8.73 -8.36
C SER A 40 7.80 -7.43 -7.80
N THR A 41 8.47 -6.84 -6.82
CA THR A 41 8.18 -5.47 -6.34
C THR A 41 8.90 -4.40 -7.17
N HIS A 42 9.60 -4.79 -8.24
CA HIS A 42 10.34 -3.85 -9.07
C HIS A 42 9.39 -2.96 -9.87
N LEU A 43 9.44 -1.66 -9.58
CA LEU A 43 8.69 -0.65 -10.30
C LEU A 43 9.57 0.05 -11.35
N PHE A 44 9.11 0.06 -12.58
CA PHE A 44 9.74 0.79 -13.67
C PHE A 44 9.44 2.29 -13.56
N ALA A 45 10.42 3.13 -13.89
CA ALA A 45 10.22 4.57 -13.93
C ALA A 45 9.42 4.94 -15.19
N VAL A 46 8.15 5.30 -15.00
CA VAL A 46 7.24 5.72 -16.06
C VAL A 46 6.52 6.99 -15.60
N GLU A 47 6.23 7.90 -16.54
CA GLU A 47 5.40 9.06 -16.25
C GLU A 47 3.96 8.64 -15.92
N SER A 48 3.40 9.20 -14.85
CA SER A 48 1.98 8.98 -14.52
C SER A 48 1.10 10.07 -15.13
N ARG A 49 0.05 9.65 -15.84
CA ARG A 49 -1.02 10.53 -16.32
C ARG A 49 -1.85 11.05 -15.15
N LEU A 50 -2.07 10.25 -14.10
CA LEU A 50 -2.77 10.69 -12.88
C LEU A 50 -2.05 11.87 -12.20
N ILE A 51 -0.72 11.79 -12.07
CA ILE A 51 0.08 12.91 -11.52
C ILE A 51 -0.07 14.16 -12.38
N ARG A 52 0.06 14.02 -13.70
CA ARG A 52 -0.08 15.16 -14.62
C ARG A 52 -1.47 15.79 -14.58
N ARG A 53 -2.53 15.00 -14.38
CA ARG A 53 -3.91 15.48 -14.40
C ARG A 53 -4.31 16.15 -13.08
N TYR A 54 -4.01 15.52 -11.94
CA TYR A 54 -4.53 15.95 -10.64
C TYR A 54 -3.50 16.65 -9.75
N PHE A 55 -2.21 16.52 -10.05
CA PHE A 55 -1.12 16.96 -9.16
C PHE A 55 0.00 17.73 -9.88
N SER A 56 -0.25 18.27 -11.08
CA SER A 56 0.76 18.89 -11.95
C SER A 56 1.51 20.08 -11.33
N THR A 57 0.89 20.77 -10.38
CA THR A 57 1.49 21.93 -9.69
C THR A 57 2.39 21.52 -8.53
N LEU A 58 2.40 20.24 -8.14
CA LEU A 58 3.15 19.74 -7.00
C LEU A 58 4.51 19.19 -7.43
N ARG A 59 5.56 19.46 -6.64
CA ARG A 59 6.90 18.86 -6.82
C ARG A 59 7.01 17.41 -6.33
N GLY A 60 5.87 16.74 -6.14
CA GLY A 60 5.75 15.42 -5.53
C GLY A 60 4.48 15.35 -4.69
N VAL A 61 3.85 14.18 -4.72
CA VAL A 61 2.53 13.96 -4.12
C VAL A 61 2.71 13.27 -2.77
N SER A 62 2.27 13.90 -1.69
CA SER A 62 2.21 13.26 -0.37
C SER A 62 0.90 12.50 -0.18
N LYS A 63 0.83 11.68 0.87
CA LYS A 63 -0.42 11.06 1.33
C LYS A 63 -1.49 12.10 1.64
N GLU A 64 -1.11 13.22 2.26
CA GLU A 64 -2.02 14.34 2.56
C GLU A 64 -2.58 14.98 1.27
N ASN A 65 -1.76 15.10 0.22
CA ASN A 65 -2.26 15.61 -1.06
C ASN A 65 -3.28 14.66 -1.68
N LEU A 66 -3.06 13.35 -1.58
CA LEU A 66 -4.01 12.34 -2.04
C LEU A 66 -5.31 12.37 -1.22
N GLU A 67 -5.21 12.50 0.10
CA GLU A 67 -6.37 12.64 1.01
C GLU A 67 -7.20 13.89 0.71
N LEU A 68 -6.53 15.02 0.46
CA LEU A 68 -7.21 16.27 0.10
C LEU A 68 -7.93 16.13 -1.24
N GLN A 69 -7.31 15.48 -2.23
CA GLN A 69 -7.93 15.23 -3.53
C GLN A 69 -9.18 14.33 -3.38
N MET A 70 -9.10 13.29 -2.55
CA MET A 70 -10.23 12.40 -2.24
C MET A 70 -11.36 13.14 -1.51
N SER A 71 -11.01 13.95 -0.51
CA SER A 71 -11.98 14.68 0.32
C SER A 71 -12.73 15.77 -0.44
N ASN A 72 -12.05 16.43 -1.39
CA ASN A 72 -12.68 17.41 -2.27
C ASN A 72 -13.57 16.74 -3.33
N ALA A 73 -13.47 15.40 -3.51
CA ALA A 73 -14.16 14.62 -4.53
C ALA A 73 -14.10 15.26 -5.93
N ASN A 74 -13.01 15.98 -6.21
CA ASN A 74 -12.89 16.79 -7.42
C ASN A 74 -12.31 15.95 -8.56
N PHE A 75 -13.12 15.03 -9.05
CA PHE A 75 -12.79 14.17 -10.18
C PHE A 75 -13.69 14.53 -11.37
N ASP A 76 -13.06 14.68 -12.52
CA ASP A 76 -13.73 14.87 -13.81
C ASP A 76 -13.81 13.56 -14.62
N ASN A 77 -13.38 12.45 -14.02
CA ASN A 77 -13.36 11.11 -14.59
C ASN A 77 -13.50 10.07 -13.47
N ASP A 78 -14.53 9.22 -13.54
CA ASP A 78 -14.82 8.20 -12.54
C ASP A 78 -13.75 7.09 -12.49
N ASP A 79 -13.15 6.73 -13.63
CA ASP A 79 -12.06 5.74 -13.68
C ASP A 79 -10.82 6.24 -12.91
N ASP A 80 -10.52 7.53 -13.04
CA ASP A 80 -9.42 8.17 -12.32
C ASP A 80 -9.72 8.26 -10.82
N ALA A 81 -10.98 8.53 -10.46
CA ALA A 81 -11.44 8.51 -9.07
C ALA A 81 -11.24 7.12 -8.46
N VAL A 82 -11.63 6.05 -9.14
CA VAL A 82 -11.44 4.67 -8.68
C VAL A 82 -9.95 4.34 -8.50
N LYS A 83 -9.12 4.65 -9.49
CA LYS A 83 -7.66 4.40 -9.43
C LYS A 83 -6.99 5.11 -8.27
N LEU A 84 -7.30 6.39 -8.07
CA LEU A 84 -6.76 7.17 -6.94
C LEU A 84 -7.33 6.72 -5.59
N SER A 85 -8.57 6.26 -5.55
CA SER A 85 -9.18 5.67 -4.34
C SER A 85 -8.49 4.38 -3.94
N LEU A 86 -8.20 3.48 -4.89
CA LEU A 86 -7.47 2.24 -4.66
C LEU A 86 -6.07 2.53 -4.11
N LEU A 87 -5.36 3.46 -4.75
CA LEU A 87 -4.05 3.91 -4.28
C LEU A 87 -4.13 4.51 -2.87
N TYR A 88 -5.13 5.35 -2.60
CA TYR A 88 -5.36 5.93 -1.27
C TYR A 88 -5.61 4.85 -0.21
N MET A 89 -6.44 3.84 -0.50
CA MET A 89 -6.72 2.73 0.43
C MET A 89 -5.46 1.95 0.79
N ILE A 90 -4.60 1.64 -0.19
CA ILE A 90 -3.31 0.97 0.06
C ILE A 90 -2.37 1.83 0.91
N PHE A 91 -2.27 3.13 0.65
CA PHE A 91 -1.40 4.00 1.45
C PHE A 91 -1.98 4.37 2.83
N CYS A 92 -3.30 4.19 3.02
CA CYS A 92 -3.98 4.53 4.27
C CYS A 92 -4.13 3.37 5.24
N ILE A 93 -4.30 2.14 4.76
CA ILE A 93 -4.57 0.99 5.62
C ILE A 93 -3.25 0.27 5.90
N PRO A 94 -2.62 -0.43 4.93
CA PRO A 94 -1.41 -1.20 5.22
C PRO A 94 -0.13 -0.37 5.39
N LEU A 95 0.00 0.80 4.73
CA LEU A 95 1.22 1.62 4.81
C LEU A 95 1.08 2.84 5.74
N SER A 96 0.13 2.81 6.68
CA SER A 96 -0.18 3.95 7.54
C SER A 96 0.98 4.43 8.43
N ASN A 97 1.89 3.54 8.81
CA ASN A 97 3.04 3.82 9.65
C ASN A 97 4.24 4.46 8.92
N THR A 98 4.21 4.58 7.59
CA THR A 98 5.26 5.33 6.87
C THR A 98 4.99 6.83 7.05
N ASN A 99 5.65 7.44 8.04
CA ASN A 99 5.61 8.90 8.25
C ASN A 99 5.88 9.62 6.93
N SER A 100 4.97 10.52 6.56
CA SER A 100 4.89 11.24 5.29
C SER A 100 6.24 11.62 4.67
N VAL A 101 6.73 10.74 3.81
CA VAL A 101 7.64 11.06 2.71
C VAL A 101 6.84 10.83 1.44
N LYS A 102 6.98 11.74 0.47
CA LYS A 102 6.31 11.73 -0.83
C LYS A 102 6.12 10.30 -1.37
N ILE A 103 4.92 9.99 -1.85
CA ILE A 103 4.64 8.72 -2.51
C ILE A 103 5.48 8.65 -3.78
N ASP A 104 6.17 7.53 -4.00
CA ASP A 104 6.95 7.32 -5.22
C ASP A 104 6.01 7.45 -6.44
N PRO A 105 6.30 8.36 -7.40
CA PRO A 105 5.50 8.54 -8.61
C PRO A 105 5.18 7.25 -9.37
N LYS A 106 6.03 6.23 -9.23
CA LYS A 106 5.84 4.93 -9.87
C LYS A 106 4.57 4.21 -9.41
N PHE A 107 4.11 4.42 -8.17
CA PHE A 107 2.84 3.84 -7.72
C PHE A 107 1.63 4.48 -8.40
N PHE A 108 1.72 5.76 -8.78
CA PHE A 108 0.68 6.40 -9.60
C PHE A 108 0.74 5.89 -11.04
N ALA A 109 1.93 5.66 -11.59
CA ALA A 109 2.07 5.07 -12.92
C ALA A 109 1.54 3.63 -12.96
N LEU A 110 1.73 2.88 -11.87
CA LEU A 110 1.11 1.56 -11.69
C LEU A 110 -0.42 1.68 -11.65
N ALA A 111 -0.97 2.63 -10.89
CA ALA A 111 -2.42 2.85 -10.82
C ALA A 111 -3.05 3.33 -12.13
N ASP A 112 -2.27 3.90 -13.06
CA ASP A 112 -2.77 4.23 -14.40
C ASP A 112 -3.23 2.97 -15.18
N ASN A 113 -2.64 1.80 -14.90
CA ASN A 113 -3.02 0.49 -15.44
C ASN A 113 -3.50 -0.46 -14.32
N LEU A 114 -4.81 -0.67 -14.20
CA LEU A 114 -5.36 -1.51 -13.14
C LEU A 114 -4.96 -2.99 -13.24
N ASP A 115 -4.62 -3.50 -14.42
CA ASP A 115 -4.14 -4.88 -14.55
C ASP A 115 -2.77 -5.03 -13.88
N ASP A 116 -1.84 -4.10 -14.16
CA ASP A 116 -0.52 -4.08 -13.52
C ASP A 116 -0.66 -3.79 -12.01
N PHE A 117 -1.55 -2.88 -11.63
CA PHE A 117 -1.85 -2.58 -10.23
C PHE A 117 -2.35 -3.80 -9.47
N ASN A 118 -3.29 -4.57 -10.03
CA ASN A 118 -3.84 -5.76 -9.38
C ASN A 118 -2.83 -6.93 -9.37
N ASP A 119 -1.92 -7.00 -10.34
CA ASP A 119 -0.87 -8.02 -10.39
C ASP A 119 0.33 -7.70 -9.48
N PHE A 120 0.44 -6.46 -9.00
CA PHE A 120 1.52 -6.04 -8.12
C PHE A 120 1.40 -6.68 -6.72
N PRO A 121 2.51 -7.17 -6.11
CA PRO A 121 2.46 -7.88 -4.84
C PRO A 121 2.34 -6.94 -3.62
N TRP A 122 1.20 -6.23 -3.50
CA TRP A 122 0.94 -5.26 -2.43
C TRP A 122 1.11 -5.82 -1.03
N ASP A 123 0.79 -7.09 -0.82
CA ASP A 123 0.92 -7.74 0.48
C ASP A 123 2.37 -7.87 0.93
N MET A 124 3.35 -7.96 0.02
CA MET A 124 4.76 -7.99 0.43
C MET A 124 5.15 -6.67 1.11
N LEU A 125 4.82 -5.54 0.47
CA LEU A 125 5.10 -4.22 1.03
C LEU A 125 4.33 -3.99 2.34
N SER A 126 3.08 -4.42 2.37
CA SER A 126 2.20 -4.28 3.54
C SER A 126 2.66 -5.15 4.71
N TRP A 127 3.09 -6.37 4.43
CA TRP A 127 3.63 -7.31 5.42
C TRP A 127 4.93 -6.79 6.03
N GLU A 128 5.85 -6.29 5.21
CA GLU A 128 7.07 -5.64 5.68
C GLU A 128 6.76 -4.43 6.58
N ALA A 129 5.81 -3.58 6.18
CA ALA A 129 5.39 -2.43 6.99
C ALA A 129 4.72 -2.81 8.31
N THR A 130 4.06 -3.98 8.37
CA THR A 130 3.40 -4.49 9.59
C THR A 130 4.40 -5.11 10.58
N ARG A 131 5.58 -5.56 10.10
CA ARG A 131 6.62 -6.19 10.93
C ARG A 131 7.56 -5.20 11.65
N LEU A 132 7.51 -3.92 11.30
CA LEU A 132 8.32 -2.84 11.88
C LEU A 132 7.67 -2.26 13.14
#